data_AF-A0A925VF68-F1
#
_entry.id   AF-A0A925VF68-F1
#
_cell.length_a   1.000
_cell.length_b   1.000
_cell.length_c   1.000
_cell.angle_alpha   90.00
_cell.angle_beta   90.00
_cell.angle_gamma   90.00
#
_symmetry.space_group_name_H-M   'P 1'
#
loop_
_entity.id
_entity.type
_entity.pdbx_description
1 polymer ?
#
loop_
_entity_poly.entity_id
_entity_poly.type
_entity_poly.pdbx_seq_one_letter_code
_entity_poly.pdbx_strand_id
1 'polypeptide(L)'
;MGATASAPAAAATPTAKPTTTKPARTSFERFELTGNEAGCPAQAKGDCVSAIELLADGTLRLDPWGEPATTKRLEAKLTPEEVERVSAPLTAPALLTLLDRADACSGANATETMLVRVAGTEHRNETGHCNDDAVQAARGAMIDLTTRHFREHDLISPPF
;
A
#
# COMPACT_ATOMS: atom_id res chain seq x y z
N MET A 1 -25.71 -67.47 -33.76
CA MET A 1 -26.10 -66.05 -33.93
C MET A 1 -26.01 -65.39 -32.55
N GLY A 2 -25.41 -64.19 -32.45
CA GLY A 2 -25.29 -63.39 -31.22
C GLY A 2 -23.88 -63.43 -30.59
N ALA A 3 -22.87 -62.78 -31.17
CA ALA A 3 -22.53 -61.35 -31.04
C ALA A 3 -21.77 -61.03 -29.72
N THR A 4 -20.44 -61.04 -29.82
CA THR A 4 -19.49 -60.40 -28.90
C THR A 4 -19.73 -58.89 -28.84
N ALA A 5 -19.89 -58.31 -27.65
CA ALA A 5 -19.89 -56.87 -27.45
C ALA A 5 -18.70 -56.46 -26.58
N SER A 6 -17.73 -55.79 -27.22
CA SER A 6 -16.63 -55.07 -26.59
C SER A 6 -17.16 -53.81 -25.91
N ALA A 7 -16.75 -53.56 -24.67
CA ALA A 7 -16.96 -52.28 -24.00
C ALA A 7 -15.89 -51.25 -24.44
N PRO A 8 -16.24 -49.97 -24.65
CA PRO A 8 -15.28 -48.94 -25.03
C PRO A 8 -14.49 -48.43 -23.82
N ALA A 9 -13.22 -48.11 -24.06
CA ALA A 9 -12.30 -47.48 -23.12
C ALA A 9 -12.78 -46.06 -22.74
N ALA A 10 -12.74 -45.75 -21.45
CA ALA A 10 -12.99 -44.41 -20.92
C ALA A 10 -11.85 -43.46 -21.35
N ALA A 11 -12.22 -42.37 -22.04
CA ALA A 11 -11.31 -41.29 -22.38
C ALA A 11 -10.95 -40.49 -21.12
N ALA A 12 -9.66 -40.47 -20.78
CA ALA A 12 -9.13 -39.60 -19.72
C ALA A 12 -9.29 -38.13 -20.11
N THR A 13 -9.92 -37.35 -19.24
CA THR A 13 -10.01 -35.90 -19.37
C THR A 13 -8.61 -35.30 -19.22
N PRO A 14 -8.14 -34.43 -20.13
CA PRO A 14 -6.88 -33.74 -19.94
C PRO A 14 -6.98 -32.75 -18.78
N THR A 15 -6.18 -32.97 -17.74
CA THR A 15 -5.99 -32.04 -16.63
C THR A 15 -5.46 -30.71 -17.18
N ALA A 16 -6.29 -29.67 -17.12
CA ALA A 16 -5.89 -28.33 -17.47
C ALA A 16 -4.74 -27.88 -16.55
N LYS A 17 -3.62 -27.46 -17.16
CA LYS A 17 -2.49 -26.84 -16.47
C LYS A 17 -3.00 -25.58 -15.75
N PRO A 18 -2.61 -25.32 -14.49
CA PRO A 18 -2.91 -24.04 -13.85
C PRO A 18 -2.28 -22.93 -14.67
N THR A 19 -3.13 -22.11 -15.29
CA THR A 19 -2.68 -20.93 -16.02
C THR A 19 -2.34 -19.90 -14.97
N THR A 20 -1.06 -19.52 -14.90
CA THR A 20 -0.55 -18.41 -14.10
C THR A 20 -1.33 -17.16 -14.50
N THR A 21 -2.39 -16.86 -13.76
CA THR A 21 -3.20 -15.67 -13.99
C THR A 21 -2.33 -14.50 -13.57
N LYS A 22 -1.88 -13.73 -14.57
CA LYS A 22 -1.26 -12.43 -14.35
C LYS A 22 -2.22 -11.64 -13.46
N PRO A 23 -1.80 -11.16 -12.27
CA PRO A 23 -2.70 -10.43 -11.38
C PRO A 23 -3.37 -9.31 -12.17
N ALA A 24 -4.67 -9.14 -11.99
CA ALA A 24 -5.41 -8.06 -12.62
C ALA A 24 -4.65 -6.78 -12.31
N ARG A 25 -4.17 -6.09 -13.36
CA ARG A 25 -3.40 -4.87 -13.21
C ARG A 25 -4.34 -3.82 -12.64
N THR A 26 -4.45 -3.75 -11.32
CA THR A 26 -4.86 -2.55 -10.64
C THR A 26 -4.07 -1.42 -11.28
N SER A 27 -4.76 -0.39 -11.77
CA SER A 27 -4.14 0.81 -12.34
C SER A 27 -3.36 1.61 -11.29
N PHE A 28 -3.11 1.03 -10.12
CA PHE A 28 -2.29 1.54 -9.04
C PHE A 28 -0.85 1.76 -9.53
N GLU A 29 -0.33 2.96 -9.25
CA GLU A 29 1.00 3.38 -9.64
C GLU A 29 1.88 3.65 -8.42
N ARG A 30 1.34 4.37 -7.44
CA ARG A 30 2.06 4.84 -6.26
C ARG A 30 1.10 5.12 -5.11
N PHE A 31 1.54 4.78 -3.91
CA PHE A 31 0.99 5.31 -2.67
C PHE A 31 2.14 5.95 -1.89
N GLU A 32 1.88 7.08 -1.26
CA GLU A 32 2.81 7.71 -0.34
C GLU A 32 2.05 8.27 0.86
N LEU A 33 2.52 7.96 2.07
CA LEU A 33 2.08 8.57 3.31
C LEU A 33 3.29 9.25 3.93
N THR A 34 3.23 10.56 4.08
CA THR A 34 4.27 11.34 4.75
C THR A 34 3.75 11.87 6.07
N GLY A 35 4.59 11.78 7.10
CA GLY A 35 4.40 12.47 8.37
C GLY A 35 5.43 13.59 8.48
N ASN A 36 5.01 14.80 8.82
CA ASN A 36 5.86 15.95 9.12
C ASN A 36 5.45 16.53 10.47
N GLU A 37 6.26 16.30 11.49
CA GLU A 37 5.93 16.79 12.82
C GLU A 37 6.50 18.19 13.04
N ALA A 38 5.61 19.12 13.37
CA ALA A 38 6.01 20.46 13.75
C ALA A 38 6.81 20.41 15.06
N GLY A 39 8.12 20.54 14.95
CA GLY A 39 9.04 20.63 16.09
C GLY A 39 9.77 19.32 16.36
N CYS A 40 10.99 19.23 15.85
CA CYS A 40 11.88 18.12 16.18
C CYS A 40 12.21 18.12 17.67
N PRO A 41 11.91 17.05 18.41
CA PRO A 41 12.45 16.91 19.75
C PRO A 41 13.98 16.80 19.65
N ALA A 42 14.70 17.33 20.64
CA ALA A 42 16.18 17.39 20.62
C ALA A 42 16.85 16.00 20.50
N GLN A 43 16.10 14.93 20.75
CA GLN A 43 16.50 13.54 20.62
C GLN A 43 16.47 13.01 19.18
N ALA A 44 15.78 13.69 18.25
CA ALA A 44 15.82 13.35 16.84
C ALA A 44 17.24 13.61 16.31
N LYS A 45 17.86 12.59 15.71
CA LYS A 45 19.20 12.71 15.13
C LYS A 45 19.17 13.33 13.72
N GLY A 46 17.98 13.44 13.13
CA GLY A 46 17.75 13.87 11.76
C GLY A 46 16.40 14.56 11.55
N ASP A 47 15.85 14.39 10.36
CA ASP A 47 14.64 15.11 9.93
C ASP A 47 13.39 14.54 10.63
N CYS A 48 12.47 15.41 11.03
CA CYS A 48 11.19 15.02 11.63
C CYS A 48 10.11 14.74 10.59
N VAL A 49 10.59 14.24 9.46
CA VAL A 49 9.78 13.81 8.34
C VAL A 49 9.96 12.30 8.22
N SER A 50 8.85 11.59 8.15
CA SER A 50 8.81 10.17 7.81
C SER A 50 8.01 9.98 6.54
N ALA A 51 8.32 8.92 5.79
CA ALA A 51 7.60 8.59 4.58
C ALA A 51 7.49 7.08 4.41
N ILE A 52 6.30 6.61 4.07
CA ILE A 52 6.05 5.25 3.61
C ILE A 52 5.60 5.34 2.15
N GLU A 53 6.31 4.67 1.26
CA GLU A 53 6.00 4.67 -0.17
C GLU A 53 5.82 3.25 -0.68
N LEU A 54 4.75 3.00 -1.42
CA LEU A 54 4.56 1.77 -2.18
C LEU A 54 4.45 2.09 -3.67
N LEU A 55 5.28 1.43 -4.48
CA LEU A 55 5.25 1.53 -5.93
C LEU A 55 4.53 0.34 -6.57
N ALA A 56 4.00 0.53 -7.78
CA ALA A 56 3.31 -0.51 -8.55
C ALA A 56 4.16 -1.75 -8.86
N ASP A 57 5.48 -1.59 -8.88
CA ASP A 57 6.40 -2.69 -9.10
C ASP A 57 6.57 -3.56 -7.84
N GLY A 58 5.89 -3.24 -6.73
CA GLY A 58 5.98 -3.92 -5.45
C GLY A 58 7.14 -3.47 -4.58
N THR A 59 7.81 -2.36 -4.91
CA THR A 59 8.82 -1.79 -4.02
C THR A 59 8.13 -1.01 -2.91
N LEU A 60 8.32 -1.46 -1.67
CA LEU A 60 7.95 -0.75 -0.46
C LEU A 60 9.18 -0.02 0.06
N ARG A 61 9.02 1.26 0.40
CA ARG A 61 10.09 2.06 0.98
C ARG A 61 9.65 2.75 2.25
N LEU A 62 10.61 2.89 3.18
CA LEU A 62 10.42 3.55 4.45
C LEU A 62 11.58 4.53 4.67
N ASP A 63 11.22 5.81 4.85
CA ASP A 63 12.06 6.79 5.51
C ASP A 63 11.63 6.84 6.98
N PRO A 64 12.40 6.20 7.88
CA PRO A 64 12.08 6.19 9.30
C PRO A 64 12.23 7.59 9.89
N TRP A 65 11.37 7.89 10.87
CA TRP A 65 11.40 9.17 11.57
C TRP A 65 12.70 9.35 12.36
N GLY A 66 13.23 10.58 12.38
CA GLY A 66 14.39 10.94 13.21
C GLY A 66 15.74 10.42 12.70
N GLU A 67 15.75 9.77 11.54
CA GLU A 67 16.98 9.47 10.80
C GLU A 67 17.40 10.68 9.94
N PRO A 68 18.71 10.96 9.80
CA PRO A 68 19.19 11.99 8.89
C PRO A 68 18.76 11.71 7.44
N ALA A 69 18.47 12.74 6.63
CA ALA A 69 18.27 12.59 5.18
C ALA A 69 19.44 11.91 4.43
N THR A 70 20.62 11.80 5.05
CA THR A 70 21.76 11.08 4.49
C THR A 70 21.72 9.57 4.77
N THR A 71 20.88 9.12 5.71
CA THR A 71 20.62 7.70 5.95
C THR A 71 19.88 7.13 4.75
N LYS A 72 20.33 5.95 4.30
CA LYS A 72 19.71 5.28 3.15
C LYS A 72 18.28 4.86 3.50
N ARG A 73 17.31 5.31 2.70
CA ARG A 73 15.93 4.84 2.72
C ARG A 73 15.89 3.31 2.72
N LEU A 74 15.06 2.74 3.59
CA LEU A 74 14.87 1.30 3.68
C LEU A 74 13.98 0.85 2.52
N GLU A 75 14.31 -0.28 1.91
CA GLU A 75 13.55 -0.82 0.79
C GLU A 75 13.29 -2.31 1.01
N ALA A 76 12.07 -2.75 0.69
CA ALA A 76 11.65 -4.14 0.67
C ALA A 76 10.91 -4.44 -0.63
N LYS A 77 11.00 -5.68 -1.10
CA LYS A 77 10.26 -6.14 -2.27
C LYS A 77 9.09 -7.00 -1.84
N LEU A 78 7.89 -6.55 -2.19
CA LEU A 78 6.65 -7.25 -1.93
C LEU A 78 6.38 -8.32 -2.98
N THR A 79 5.69 -9.36 -2.53
CA THR A 79 5.08 -10.34 -3.43
C THR A 79 3.89 -9.71 -4.18
N PRO A 80 3.55 -10.18 -5.39
CA PRO A 80 2.35 -9.72 -6.10
C PRO A 80 1.07 -9.85 -5.25
N GLU A 81 0.95 -10.90 -4.44
CA GLU A 81 -0.20 -11.15 -3.56
C GLU A 81 -0.31 -10.11 -2.44
N GLU A 82 0.82 -9.64 -1.90
CA GLU A 82 0.84 -8.56 -0.92
C GLU A 82 0.43 -7.23 -1.55
N VAL A 83 0.95 -6.90 -2.74
CA VAL A 83 0.58 -5.69 -3.48
C VAL A 83 -0.92 -5.70 -3.78
N GLU A 84 -1.45 -6.81 -4.28
CA GLU A 84 -2.88 -6.95 -4.57
C GLU A 84 -3.73 -6.75 -3.31
N ARG A 85 -3.35 -7.38 -2.19
CA ARG A 85 -4.06 -7.25 -0.91
C ARG A 85 -4.14 -5.81 -0.41
N VAL A 86 -3.06 -5.05 -0.51
CA VAL A 86 -3.03 -3.66 -0.03
C VAL A 86 -3.57 -2.67 -1.05
N SER A 87 -3.56 -2.99 -2.35
CA SER A 87 -4.05 -2.09 -3.39
C SER A 87 -5.53 -1.73 -3.24
N ALA A 88 -6.36 -2.64 -2.73
CA ALA A 88 -7.80 -2.44 -2.56
C ALA A 88 -8.15 -1.24 -1.65
N PRO A 89 -7.67 -1.15 -0.38
CA PRO A 89 -7.91 0.04 0.43
C PRO A 89 -7.22 1.30 -0.13
N LEU A 90 -6.06 1.17 -0.77
CA LEU A 90 -5.30 2.32 -1.30
C LEU A 90 -5.93 2.94 -2.56
N THR A 91 -6.78 2.20 -3.27
CA THR A 91 -7.47 2.67 -4.48
C THR A 91 -8.98 2.74 -4.30
N ALA A 92 -9.46 2.69 -3.06
CA ALA A 92 -10.89 2.74 -2.75
C ALA A 92 -11.49 4.07 -3.28
N PRO A 93 -12.60 4.05 -4.03
CA PRO A 93 -13.19 5.27 -4.61
C PRO A 93 -13.52 6.34 -3.58
N ALA A 94 -13.93 5.94 -2.37
CA ALA A 94 -14.19 6.85 -1.25
C ALA A 94 -12.93 7.59 -0.81
N LEU A 95 -11.79 6.89 -0.74
CA LEU A 95 -10.49 7.48 -0.44
C LEU A 95 -10.10 8.49 -1.52
N LEU A 96 -10.12 8.09 -2.79
CA LEU A 96 -9.72 8.97 -3.90
C LEU A 96 -10.56 10.25 -3.94
N THR A 97 -11.88 10.09 -3.77
CA THR A 97 -12.82 11.23 -3.70
C THR A 97 -12.51 12.16 -2.53
N LEU A 98 -12.08 11.61 -1.39
CA LEU A 98 -11.70 12.40 -0.22
C LEU A 98 -10.37 13.13 -0.44
N LEU A 99 -9.40 12.47 -1.08
CA LEU A 99 -8.11 13.06 -1.39
C LEU A 99 -8.21 14.21 -2.43
N ASP A 100 -9.25 14.23 -3.27
CA ASP A 100 -9.47 15.33 -4.23
C ASP A 100 -10.20 16.55 -3.62
N ARG A 101 -10.68 16.46 -2.38
CA ARG A 101 -11.47 17.53 -1.73
C ARG A 101 -10.57 18.44 -0.91
N ALA A 102 -10.37 19.67 -1.38
CA ALA A 102 -9.50 20.67 -0.72
C ALA A 102 -9.71 20.83 0.80
N ASP A 103 -10.95 20.71 1.30
CA ASP A 103 -11.28 20.97 2.72
C ASP A 103 -11.55 19.70 3.55
N ALA A 104 -11.39 18.49 2.99
CA ALA A 104 -11.87 17.27 3.65
C ALA A 104 -11.22 17.00 5.01
N CYS A 105 -9.98 17.48 5.21
CA CYS A 105 -9.16 17.18 6.38
C CYS A 105 -8.46 18.43 6.95
N SER A 106 -8.90 19.64 6.58
CA SER A 106 -8.20 20.88 6.91
C SER A 106 -8.13 21.09 8.43
N GLY A 107 -6.93 21.35 8.94
CA GLY A 107 -6.69 21.78 10.30
C GLY A 107 -5.39 22.57 10.40
N ALA A 108 -5.28 23.46 11.39
CA ALA A 108 -4.03 24.15 11.63
C ALA A 108 -2.97 23.14 12.06
N ASN A 109 -1.81 23.13 11.38
CA ASN A 109 -0.69 22.22 11.60
C ASN A 109 -0.93 20.78 11.10
N ALA A 110 -1.35 20.61 9.84
CA ALA A 110 -1.37 19.29 9.23
C ALA A 110 0.02 18.65 9.26
N THR A 111 0.10 17.50 9.94
CA THR A 111 1.33 16.73 10.11
C THR A 111 1.37 15.48 9.24
N GLU A 112 0.36 15.24 8.42
CA GLU A 112 0.30 14.04 7.57
C GLU A 112 -0.26 14.38 6.20
N THR A 113 0.38 13.87 5.14
CA THR A 113 -0.11 13.96 3.76
C THR A 113 -0.21 12.56 3.17
N MET A 114 -1.31 12.29 2.49
CA MET A 114 -1.51 11.05 1.74
C MET A 114 -1.59 11.36 0.25
N LEU A 115 -0.87 10.58 -0.55
CA LEU A 115 -0.90 10.61 -2.00
C LEU A 115 -1.22 9.21 -2.54
N VAL A 116 -2.12 9.18 -3.53
CA VAL A 116 -2.39 8.00 -4.35
C VAL A 116 -2.27 8.40 -5.80
N ARG A 117 -1.52 7.62 -6.58
CA ARG A 117 -1.53 7.71 -8.04
C ARG A 117 -2.15 6.44 -8.63
N VAL A 118 -3.19 6.64 -9.44
CA VAL A 118 -3.92 5.56 -10.10
C VAL A 118 -4.35 6.01 -11.49
N ALA A 119 -4.10 5.18 -12.50
CA ALA A 119 -4.45 5.44 -13.91
C ALA A 119 -3.95 6.82 -14.42
N GLY A 120 -2.74 7.21 -14.04
CA GLY A 120 -2.12 8.48 -14.39
C GLY A 120 -2.66 9.70 -13.64
N THR A 121 -3.61 9.53 -12.73
CA THR A 121 -4.17 10.62 -11.91
C THR A 121 -3.59 10.59 -10.52
N GLU A 122 -3.15 11.75 -10.03
CA GLU A 122 -2.68 11.93 -8.65
C GLU A 122 -3.80 12.52 -7.79
N HIS A 123 -4.09 11.85 -6.69
CA HIS A 123 -5.00 12.26 -5.63
C HIS A 123 -4.18 12.52 -4.39
N ARG A 124 -4.22 13.75 -3.86
CA ARG A 124 -3.37 14.13 -2.72
C ARG A 124 -4.10 15.10 -1.82
N ASN A 125 -4.04 14.82 -0.52
CA ASN A 125 -4.52 15.74 0.50
C ASN A 125 -3.71 15.62 1.79
N GLU A 126 -3.80 16.66 2.61
CA GLU A 126 -3.46 16.56 4.02
C GLU A 126 -4.47 15.63 4.68
N THR A 127 -4.03 14.70 5.54
CA THR A 127 -4.90 13.68 6.15
C THR A 127 -4.77 13.59 7.66
N GLY A 128 -3.92 14.43 8.27
CA GLY A 128 -3.61 14.37 9.70
C GLY A 128 -4.82 14.52 10.64
N HIS A 129 -5.84 15.26 10.22
CA HIS A 129 -7.07 15.44 11.00
C HIS A 129 -8.26 14.62 10.47
N CYS A 130 -8.02 13.73 9.52
CA CYS A 130 -9.08 12.95 8.90
C CYS A 130 -9.40 11.67 9.69
N ASN A 131 -10.62 11.62 10.23
CA ASN A 131 -11.18 10.45 10.91
C ASN A 131 -12.11 9.61 10.01
N ASP A 132 -11.97 9.73 8.69
CA ASP A 132 -12.75 8.96 7.72
C ASP A 132 -12.28 7.51 7.63
N ASP A 133 -13.22 6.57 7.55
CA ASP A 133 -12.95 5.13 7.48
C ASP A 133 -12.01 4.76 6.32
N ALA A 134 -12.12 5.45 5.18
CA ALA A 134 -11.28 5.18 4.01
C ALA A 134 -9.83 5.58 4.24
N VAL A 135 -9.59 6.71 4.94
CA VAL A 135 -8.25 7.16 5.33
C VAL A 135 -7.66 6.19 6.36
N GLN A 136 -8.44 5.80 7.36
CA GLN A 136 -7.99 4.85 8.38
C GLN A 136 -7.66 3.47 7.79
N ALA A 137 -8.46 3.00 6.83
CA ALA A 137 -8.19 1.73 6.14
C ALA A 137 -6.89 1.77 5.33
N ALA A 138 -6.65 2.86 4.57
CA ALA A 138 -5.41 3.05 3.82
C ALA A 138 -4.19 3.13 4.74
N ARG A 139 -4.28 3.94 5.81
CA ARG A 139 -3.24 4.07 6.83
C ARG A 139 -2.93 2.73 7.49
N GLY A 140 -3.96 2.03 7.95
CA GLY A 140 -3.83 0.73 8.60
C GLY A 140 -3.20 -0.32 7.68
N ALA A 141 -3.58 -0.36 6.40
CA ALA A 141 -2.99 -1.28 5.42
C ALA A 141 -1.48 -1.03 5.25
N MET A 142 -1.06 0.23 5.19
CA MET A 142 0.34 0.60 5.01
C MET A 142 1.16 0.40 6.28
N ILE A 143 0.62 0.73 7.46
CA ILE A 143 1.31 0.48 8.73
C ILE A 143 1.49 -1.03 8.94
N ASP A 144 0.46 -1.85 8.71
CA ASP A 144 0.57 -3.31 8.81
C ASP A 144 1.63 -3.87 7.85
N LEU A 145 1.62 -3.40 6.61
CA LEU A 145 2.58 -3.80 5.59
C LEU A 145 4.01 -3.45 6.00
N THR A 146 4.25 -2.20 6.38
CA THR A 146 5.58 -1.72 6.78
C THR A 146 6.04 -2.40 8.08
N THR A 147 5.14 -2.66 9.04
CA THR A 147 5.44 -3.43 10.25
C THR A 147 5.93 -4.83 9.92
N ARG A 148 5.30 -5.51 8.96
CA ARG A 148 5.74 -6.87 8.60
C ARG A 148 7.14 -6.90 7.99
N HIS A 149 7.50 -5.88 7.21
CA HIS A 149 8.74 -5.83 6.42
C HIS A 149 9.90 -5.11 7.11
N PHE A 150 9.63 -4.23 8.07
CA PHE A 150 10.62 -3.40 8.76
C PHE A 150 10.45 -3.43 10.28
N ARG A 151 10.29 -4.64 10.85
CA ARG A 151 10.00 -4.87 12.29
C ARG A 151 10.99 -4.23 13.28
N GLU A 152 12.19 -3.91 12.83
CA GLU A 152 13.28 -3.37 13.66
C GLU A 152 13.31 -1.83 13.67
N HIS A 153 12.39 -1.18 12.96
CA HIS A 153 12.36 0.28 12.83
C HIS A 153 11.07 0.85 13.42
N ASP A 154 11.19 1.95 14.16
CA ASP A 154 10.03 2.70 14.64
C ASP A 154 9.36 3.39 13.43
N LEU A 155 8.12 2.98 13.16
CA LEU A 155 7.52 3.10 11.83
C LEU A 155 6.97 4.48 11.48
N ILE A 156 6.63 5.24 12.49
CA ILE A 156 6.08 6.59 12.48
C ILE A 156 6.27 7.03 13.93
N SER A 157 6.53 8.31 14.15
CA SER A 157 6.58 8.91 15.48
C SER A 157 5.45 8.38 16.39
N PRO A 158 5.68 8.21 17.71
CA PRO A 158 4.66 7.67 18.61
C PRO A 158 3.28 8.31 18.37
N PRO A 159 2.21 7.51 18.33
CA PRO A 159 0.86 8.05 18.15
C PRO A 159 0.58 9.04 19.29
N PHE A 160 0.19 10.27 18.93
CA PHE A 160 -0.26 11.30 19.86
C PHE A 160 -1.64 10.97 20.44
#